data_AF-A0A167Y1C0-F1
#
_entry.id   AF-A0A167Y1C0-F1
#
_cell.length_a   1.000
_cell.length_b   1.000
_cell.length_c   1.000
_cell.angle_alpha   90.00
_cell.angle_beta   90.00
_cell.angle_gamma   90.00
#
_symmetry.space_group_name_H-M   'P 1'
#
loop_
_entity.id
_entity.type
_entity.pdbx_description
1 polymer ?
#
loop_
_entity_poly.entity_id
_entity_poly.type
_entity_poly.pdbx_seq_one_letter_code
_entity_poly.pdbx_strand_id
1 'polypeptide(L)'
;MKKIVLLLLVSFSFSSCWPTTDNRDFINENYKPIIVERSVLENSIAFQSSQPVIKSGKIYIKDDLMFVNDVNKGFHVYDYADPKNPIRMHFIKAPGATDLAIRDNTMYINQAVDLVTATYNPATKKFLVTNRNRNVFPQKQAPNGLYGYTKENEIIIDWTLIK
;
A
#
# COMPACT_ATOMS: atom_id res chain seq x y z
N MET A 1 -32.56 17.21 -43.23
CA MET A 1 -31.12 17.55 -43.25
C MET A 1 -30.60 18.07 -41.91
N LYS A 2 -31.15 19.12 -41.29
CA LYS A 2 -30.68 19.65 -39.99
C LYS A 2 -30.62 18.61 -38.84
N LYS A 3 -31.58 17.69 -38.76
CA LYS A 3 -31.59 16.60 -37.75
C LYS A 3 -30.49 15.56 -37.96
N ILE A 4 -30.09 15.33 -39.22
CA ILE A 4 -29.01 14.38 -39.58
C ILE A 4 -27.65 14.99 -39.27
N VAL A 5 -27.48 16.29 -39.53
CA VAL A 5 -26.27 17.05 -39.17
C VAL A 5 -26.08 17.09 -37.65
N LEU A 6 -27.16 17.24 -36.88
CA LEU A 6 -27.09 17.21 -35.42
C LEU A 6 -26.68 15.82 -34.88
N LEU A 7 -27.18 14.74 -35.49
CA LEU A 7 -26.81 13.37 -35.13
C LEU A 7 -25.33 13.06 -35.42
N LEU A 8 -24.81 13.57 -36.55
CA LEU A 8 -23.39 13.46 -36.89
C LEU A 8 -22.48 14.29 -35.96
N LEU A 9 -22.95 15.45 -35.48
CA LEU A 9 -22.18 16.28 -34.53
C LEU A 9 -22.06 15.61 -33.15
N VAL A 10 -23.12 14.92 -32.70
CA VAL A 10 -23.14 14.20 -31.41
C VAL A 10 -22.23 12.97 -31.44
N SER A 11 -22.11 12.27 -32.58
CA SER A 11 -21.19 11.11 -32.67
C SER A 11 -19.71 11.48 -32.54
N PHE A 12 -19.32 12.69 -32.97
CA PHE A 12 -17.95 13.19 -32.75
C PHE A 12 -17.66 13.59 -31.30
N SER A 13 -18.68 13.67 -30.44
CA SER A 13 -18.51 14.00 -29.01
C SER A 13 -18.06 12.79 -28.17
N PHE A 14 -18.11 11.57 -28.75
CA PHE A 14 -17.70 10.32 -28.08
C PHE A 14 -16.30 9.84 -28.48
N SER A 15 -15.51 10.65 -29.18
CA SER A 15 -14.10 10.34 -29.41
C SER A 15 -13.30 10.59 -28.12
N SER A 16 -13.29 9.62 -27.21
CA SER A 16 -12.27 9.59 -26.16
C SER A 16 -10.91 9.41 -26.82
N CYS A 17 -9.91 10.19 -26.41
CA CYS A 17 -8.52 9.92 -26.75
C CYS A 17 -8.17 8.54 -26.20
N TRP A 18 -8.05 7.52 -27.06
CA TRP A 18 -7.47 6.26 -26.65
C TRP A 18 -6.00 6.57 -26.33
N PRO A 19 -5.49 6.29 -25.13
CA PRO A 19 -4.06 6.44 -24.89
C PRO A 19 -3.37 5.49 -25.87
N THR A 20 -2.73 6.04 -26.91
CA THR A 20 -1.78 5.26 -27.70
C THR A 20 -0.76 4.79 -26.70
N THR A 21 -0.62 3.46 -26.60
CA THR A 21 0.31 2.78 -25.71
C THR A 21 1.59 3.58 -25.63
N ASP A 22 1.79 4.16 -24.45
CA ASP A 22 3.01 4.83 -24.06
C ASP A 22 4.13 3.89 -24.50
N ASN A 23 4.91 4.26 -25.53
CA ASN A 23 6.11 3.56 -25.97
C ASN A 23 7.16 3.77 -24.87
N ARG A 24 6.83 3.38 -23.64
CA ARG A 24 7.82 3.11 -22.63
C ARG A 24 8.53 1.91 -23.20
N ASP A 25 9.77 2.11 -23.59
CA ASP A 25 10.72 1.01 -23.69
C ASP A 25 10.50 0.20 -22.41
N PHE A 26 9.81 -0.94 -22.55
CA PHE A 26 9.73 -1.91 -21.47
C PHE A 26 11.15 -2.42 -21.37
N ILE A 27 11.98 -1.71 -20.60
CA ILE A 27 13.16 -2.30 -20.04
C ILE A 27 12.62 -3.58 -19.42
N ASN A 28 13.06 -4.74 -19.95
CA ASN A 28 12.76 -6.05 -19.41
C ASN A 28 13.47 -6.16 -18.05
N GLU A 29 13.06 -5.31 -17.12
CA GLU A 29 13.46 -5.32 -15.74
C GLU A 29 12.89 -6.61 -15.16
N ASN A 30 13.80 -7.55 -14.92
CA ASN A 30 13.46 -8.79 -14.26
C ASN A 30 13.39 -8.52 -12.76
N TYR A 31 12.30 -8.94 -12.14
CA TYR A 31 12.10 -8.80 -10.70
C TYR A 31 12.10 -10.18 -10.04
N LYS A 32 12.78 -10.30 -8.91
CA LYS A 32 12.73 -11.47 -8.04
C LYS A 32 11.72 -11.21 -6.92
N PRO A 33 10.72 -12.10 -6.68
CA PRO A 33 9.79 -11.92 -5.59
C PRO A 33 10.50 -12.17 -4.25
N ILE A 34 10.17 -11.35 -3.26
CA ILE A 34 10.48 -11.59 -1.86
C ILE A 34 9.28 -12.32 -1.25
N ILE A 35 9.49 -13.59 -0.92
CA ILE A 35 8.46 -14.51 -0.45
C ILE A 35 8.67 -14.81 1.02
N VAL A 36 7.59 -14.88 1.78
CA VAL A 36 7.56 -15.39 3.15
C VAL A 36 6.51 -16.49 3.31
N GLU A 37 6.74 -17.36 4.29
CA GLU A 37 5.73 -18.32 4.72
C GLU A 37 4.55 -17.62 5.40
N ARG A 38 3.35 -18.20 5.26
CA ARG A 38 2.12 -17.71 5.89
C ARG A 38 2.29 -17.46 7.39
N SER A 39 2.84 -18.43 8.12
CA SER A 39 3.06 -18.32 9.57
C SER A 39 3.99 -17.17 9.94
N VAL A 40 4.98 -16.89 9.09
CA VAL A 40 5.91 -15.76 9.27
C VAL A 40 5.16 -14.44 9.05
N LEU A 41 4.36 -14.32 7.99
CA LEU A 41 3.57 -13.11 7.74
C LEU A 41 2.64 -12.79 8.92
N GLU A 42 1.95 -13.81 9.43
CA GLU A 42 0.95 -13.64 10.48
C GLU A 42 1.54 -13.13 11.80
N ASN A 43 2.79 -13.47 12.08
CA ASN A 43 3.54 -13.06 13.27
C ASN A 43 4.51 -11.88 13.03
N SER A 44 4.46 -11.26 11.84
CA SER A 44 5.47 -10.28 11.42
C SER A 44 5.22 -8.84 11.86
N ILE A 45 4.00 -8.51 12.30
CA ILE A 45 3.64 -7.15 12.70
C ILE A 45 4.19 -6.86 14.09
N ALA A 46 4.95 -5.77 14.21
CA ALA A 46 5.60 -5.41 15.46
C ALA A 46 5.64 -3.89 15.67
N PHE A 47 5.52 -3.47 16.93
CA PHE A 47 5.70 -2.07 17.33
C PHE A 47 7.14 -1.84 17.79
N GLN A 48 7.82 -0.87 17.20
CA GLN A 48 9.27 -0.68 17.34
C GLN A 48 9.61 0.79 17.59
N SER A 49 10.85 1.03 18.01
CA SER A 49 11.41 2.38 18.04
C SER A 49 11.42 3.00 16.65
N SER A 50 11.34 4.33 16.62
CA SER A 50 11.51 5.14 15.42
C SER A 50 12.76 4.75 14.61
N GLN A 51 12.65 4.77 13.28
CA GLN A 51 13.75 4.52 12.36
C GLN A 51 13.65 5.45 11.12
N PRO A 52 14.71 5.60 10.31
CA PRO A 52 14.67 6.40 9.07
C PRO A 52 13.65 5.88 8.05
N VAL A 53 13.04 6.80 7.30
CA VAL A 53 12.22 6.47 6.13
C VAL A 53 13.15 6.07 4.99
N ILE A 54 12.94 4.89 4.40
CA ILE A 54 13.74 4.41 3.28
C ILE A 54 13.06 4.69 1.94
N LYS A 55 11.78 4.30 1.80
CA LYS A 55 10.99 4.58 0.61
C LYS A 55 9.60 5.04 1.02
N SER A 56 9.37 6.35 1.02
CA SER A 56 8.07 6.93 1.37
C SER A 56 6.97 6.52 0.39
N GLY A 57 5.82 6.13 0.94
CA GLY A 57 4.58 5.89 0.22
C GLY A 57 3.51 6.92 0.59
N LYS A 58 2.28 6.46 0.78
CA LYS A 58 1.14 7.29 1.17
C LYS A 58 1.30 7.86 2.58
N ILE A 59 0.68 9.01 2.81
CA ILE A 59 0.55 9.67 4.10
C ILE A 59 -0.91 9.59 4.53
N TYR A 60 -1.15 9.29 5.80
CA TYR A 60 -2.47 9.30 6.41
C TYR A 60 -2.43 10.15 7.68
N ILE A 61 -3.33 11.12 7.81
CA ILE A 61 -3.42 12.00 8.99
C ILE A 61 -4.77 11.75 9.65
N LYS A 62 -4.75 11.58 10.97
CA LYS A 62 -5.96 11.51 11.80
C LYS A 62 -5.67 12.17 13.14
N ASP A 63 -6.51 13.15 13.49
CA ASP A 63 -6.33 13.98 14.68
C ASP A 63 -4.88 14.53 14.69
N ASP A 64 -4.18 14.44 15.82
CA ASP A 64 -2.80 14.89 15.99
C ASP A 64 -1.77 13.81 15.60
N LEU A 65 -2.15 12.82 14.79
CA LEU A 65 -1.24 11.75 14.35
C LEU A 65 -1.09 11.75 12.84
N MET A 66 0.16 11.57 12.41
CA MET A 66 0.51 11.33 11.01
C MET A 66 1.20 9.97 10.86
N PHE A 67 0.73 9.20 9.89
CA PHE A 67 1.30 7.92 9.50
C PHE A 67 1.91 8.05 8.12
N VAL A 68 3.19 7.71 8.00
CA VAL A 68 3.90 7.70 6.72
C VAL A 68 4.26 6.26 6.37
N ASN A 69 3.74 5.76 5.25
CA ASN A 69 4.10 4.43 4.77
C ASN A 69 5.58 4.40 4.34
N ASP A 70 6.31 3.39 4.79
CA ASP A 70 7.57 2.95 4.20
C ASP A 70 7.29 1.70 3.37
N VAL A 71 7.31 1.84 2.05
CA VAL A 71 6.73 0.90 1.09
C VAL A 71 7.18 -0.53 1.39
N ASN A 72 6.21 -1.43 1.60
CA ASN A 72 6.38 -2.86 1.92
C ASN A 72 7.07 -3.15 3.27
N LYS A 73 7.36 -2.14 4.10
CA LYS A 73 7.99 -2.31 5.42
C LYS A 73 7.06 -2.03 6.58
N GLY A 74 6.20 -1.02 6.46
CA GLY A 74 5.27 -0.62 7.52
C GLY A 74 4.99 0.87 7.56
N PHE A 75 4.72 1.41 8.75
CA PHE A 75 4.27 2.78 8.92
C PHE A 75 5.06 3.49 10.01
N HIS A 76 5.62 4.64 9.67
CA HIS A 76 6.19 5.58 10.62
C HIS A 76 5.05 6.36 11.28
N VAL A 77 5.10 6.47 12.61
CA VAL A 77 4.11 7.22 13.39
C VAL A 77 4.75 8.51 13.88
N TYR A 78 4.07 9.63 13.62
CA TYR A 78 4.48 10.97 14.01
C TYR A 78 3.42 11.60 14.90
N ASP A 79 3.89 12.36 15.88
CA ASP A 79 3.10 13.41 16.50
C ASP A 79 2.99 14.55 15.48
N TYR A 80 1.76 14.94 15.19
CA TYR A 80 1.37 15.92 14.19
C TYR A 80 0.51 17.04 14.77
N ALA A 81 0.54 17.25 16.10
CA ALA A 81 -0.18 18.35 16.76
C ALA A 81 0.25 19.74 16.25
N ASP A 82 1.54 19.90 15.90
CA ASP A 82 2.04 21.06 15.15
C ASP A 82 2.48 20.61 13.73
N PRO A 83 1.67 20.90 12.69
CA PRO A 83 2.00 20.57 11.31
C PRO A 83 3.31 21.19 10.80
N LYS A 84 3.79 22.27 11.43
CA LYS A 84 5.07 22.91 11.08
C LYS A 84 6.27 22.17 11.67
N ASN A 85 6.06 21.35 12.69
CA ASN A 85 7.12 20.62 13.38
C ASN A 85 6.69 19.18 13.76
N PRO A 86 6.49 18.29 12.77
CA PRO A 86 6.11 16.91 13.04
C PRO A 86 7.23 16.12 13.73
N ILE A 87 6.91 15.42 14.82
CA ILE A 87 7.89 14.69 15.64
C ILE A 87 7.74 13.19 15.41
N ARG A 88 8.81 12.54 14.94
CA ARG A 88 8.80 11.08 14.72
C ARG A 88 8.79 10.33 16.05
N MET A 89 7.78 9.50 16.28
CA MET A 89 7.62 8.76 17.53
C MET A 89 8.07 7.30 17.44
N HIS A 90 7.47 6.54 16.52
CA HIS A 90 7.56 5.08 16.49
C HIS A 90 7.49 4.52 15.07
N PHE A 91 7.76 3.22 14.94
CA PHE A 91 7.55 2.48 13.70
C PHE A 91 6.68 1.25 13.94
N ILE A 92 5.63 1.10 13.15
CA ILE A 92 4.81 -0.11 13.08
C ILE A 92 5.34 -0.93 11.91
N LYS A 93 6.14 -1.96 12.22
CA LYS A 93 6.60 -2.92 11.23
C LYS A 93 5.42 -3.74 10.74
N ALA A 94 5.21 -3.77 9.44
CA ALA A 94 4.19 -4.57 8.77
C ALA A 94 4.71 -4.94 7.36
N PRO A 95 5.51 -6.01 7.24
CA PRO A 95 6.08 -6.42 5.96
C PRO A 95 5.00 -6.71 4.93
N GLY A 96 5.21 -6.24 3.70
CA GLY A 96 4.25 -6.30 2.61
C GLY A 96 3.10 -5.29 2.71
N ALA A 97 3.11 -4.41 3.73
CA ALA A 97 2.08 -3.39 3.84
C ALA A 97 2.22 -2.31 2.77
N THR A 98 1.10 -1.96 2.15
CA THR A 98 1.04 -0.95 1.08
C THR A 98 0.12 0.21 1.40
N ASP A 99 -0.82 0.03 2.32
CA ASP A 99 -1.77 1.07 2.67
C ASP A 99 -2.32 0.92 4.08
N LEU A 100 -2.80 2.05 4.60
CA LEU A 100 -3.45 2.17 5.89
C LEU A 100 -4.65 3.11 5.75
N ALA A 101 -5.77 2.70 6.31
CA ALA A 101 -6.90 3.59 6.56
C ALA A 101 -7.29 3.53 8.04
N ILE A 102 -7.85 4.60 8.59
CA ILE A 102 -8.29 4.64 9.98
C ILE A 102 -9.71 5.16 10.04
N ARG A 103 -10.60 4.36 10.62
CA ARG A 103 -11.97 4.76 10.93
C ARG A 103 -12.19 4.61 12.42
N ASP A 104 -12.65 5.68 13.07
CA ASP A 104 -12.80 5.75 14.52
C ASP A 104 -11.48 5.40 15.23
N ASN A 105 -11.44 4.29 15.97
CA ASN A 105 -10.23 3.80 16.63
C ASN A 105 -9.60 2.58 15.91
N THR A 106 -10.16 2.15 14.78
CA THR A 106 -9.73 0.96 14.05
C THR A 106 -8.86 1.35 12.86
N MET A 107 -7.63 0.85 12.89
CA MET A 107 -6.68 0.89 11.79
C MET A 107 -6.89 -0.33 10.89
N TYR A 108 -6.97 -0.11 9.59
CA TYR A 108 -7.11 -1.12 8.55
C TYR A 108 -5.84 -1.12 7.71
N ILE A 109 -5.05 -2.18 7.82
CA ILE A 109 -3.77 -2.32 7.13
C ILE A 109 -3.93 -3.31 5.99
N ASN A 110 -3.64 -2.85 4.77
CA ASN A 110 -3.45 -3.73 3.63
C ASN A 110 -2.04 -4.33 3.73
N GLN A 111 -1.93 -5.54 4.28
CA GLN A 111 -0.68 -6.28 4.44
C GLN A 111 -0.62 -7.46 3.46
N ALA A 112 0.07 -7.26 2.33
CA ALA A 112 0.16 -8.23 1.26
C ALA A 112 -1.23 -8.74 0.84
N VAL A 113 -1.53 -10.02 1.06
CA VAL A 113 -2.82 -10.63 0.70
C VAL A 113 -3.90 -10.48 1.78
N ASP A 114 -3.55 -9.96 2.96
CA ASP A 114 -4.43 -9.91 4.12
C ASP A 114 -4.89 -8.48 4.46
N LEU A 115 -6.12 -8.37 4.95
CA LEU A 115 -6.61 -7.17 5.63
C LEU A 115 -6.47 -7.37 7.14
N VAL A 116 -5.61 -6.56 7.77
CA VAL A 116 -5.36 -6.61 9.21
C VAL A 116 -6.05 -5.44 9.88
N THR A 117 -6.77 -5.69 10.97
CA THR A 117 -7.31 -4.61 11.82
C THR A 117 -6.48 -4.47 13.09
N ALA A 118 -6.23 -3.24 13.51
CA ALA A 118 -5.47 -2.93 14.71
C ALA A 118 -6.00 -1.68 15.41
N THR A 119 -5.52 -1.46 16.64
CA THR A 119 -5.76 -0.22 17.40
C THR A 119 -4.43 0.36 17.84
N TYR A 120 -4.32 1.70 17.86
CA TYR A 120 -3.15 2.40 18.38
C TYR A 120 -3.53 3.39 19.49
N ASN A 121 -2.99 3.10 20.67
CA ASN A 121 -2.90 3.90 21.89
C ASN A 121 -1.81 5.00 21.87
N PRO A 122 -1.98 6.27 21.46
CA PRO A 122 -0.86 7.23 21.52
C PRO A 122 -0.39 7.53 22.95
N ALA A 123 -1.32 7.66 23.90
CA ALA A 123 -0.99 7.95 25.31
C ALA A 123 -0.21 6.81 25.99
N THR A 124 -0.57 5.56 25.67
CA THR A 124 0.06 4.35 26.24
C THR A 124 1.17 3.78 25.36
N LYS A 125 1.35 4.31 24.15
CA LYS A 125 2.23 3.78 23.10
C LYS A 125 2.01 2.29 22.83
N LYS A 126 0.75 1.85 22.88
CA LYS A 126 0.37 0.45 22.65
C LYS A 126 -0.26 0.28 21.28
N PHE A 127 0.28 -0.64 20.49
CA PHE A 127 -0.30 -1.10 19.23
C PHE A 127 -0.76 -2.54 19.38
N LEU A 128 -2.00 -2.84 19.00
CA LEU A 128 -2.58 -4.17 19.13
C LEU A 128 -3.25 -4.58 17.82
N VAL A 129 -2.84 -5.72 17.27
CA VAL A 129 -3.57 -6.38 16.19
C VAL A 129 -4.81 -7.03 16.79
N THR A 130 -5.98 -6.70 16.23
CA THR A 130 -7.29 -7.15 16.74
C THR A 130 -7.88 -8.27 15.91
N ASN A 131 -7.66 -8.25 14.59
CA ASN A 131 -8.13 -9.30 13.70
C ASN A 131 -7.28 -9.35 12.41
N ARG A 132 -7.37 -10.48 11.70
CA ARG A 132 -6.75 -10.69 10.38
C ARG A 132 -7.73 -11.43 9.49
N ASN A 133 -8.17 -10.76 8.43
CA ASN A 133 -8.95 -11.37 7.36
C ASN A 133 -7.98 -11.83 6.26
N ARG A 134 -7.83 -13.15 6.13
CA ARG A 134 -6.90 -13.76 5.17
C ARG A 134 -7.37 -13.60 3.73
N ASN A 135 -6.44 -13.42 2.80
CA ASN A 135 -6.68 -13.49 1.35
C ASN A 135 -7.78 -12.55 0.83
N VAL A 136 -7.91 -11.37 1.44
CA VAL A 136 -8.83 -10.31 0.99
C VAL A 136 -8.31 -9.65 -0.29
N PHE A 137 -6.98 -9.59 -0.44
CA PHE A 137 -6.31 -8.99 -1.59
C PHE A 137 -5.61 -10.05 -2.45
N PRO A 138 -5.47 -9.82 -3.77
CA PRO A 138 -4.67 -10.68 -4.63
C PRO A 138 -3.18 -10.61 -4.27
N GLN A 139 -2.41 -11.60 -4.74
CA GLN A 139 -0.94 -11.57 -4.63
C GLN A 139 -0.37 -10.31 -5.29
N LYS A 140 0.68 -9.76 -4.69
CA LYS A 140 1.32 -8.53 -5.15
C LYS A 140 1.98 -8.75 -6.51
N GLN A 141 1.59 -7.96 -7.51
CA GLN A 141 2.26 -7.91 -8.80
C GLN A 141 3.63 -7.24 -8.71
N ALA A 142 4.55 -7.65 -9.58
CA ALA A 142 5.81 -6.96 -9.79
C ALA A 142 5.58 -5.55 -10.37
N PRO A 143 6.54 -4.61 -10.25
CA PRO A 143 6.41 -3.27 -10.82
C PRO A 143 6.17 -3.23 -12.33
N ASN A 144 6.60 -4.26 -13.07
CA ASN A 144 6.35 -4.43 -14.50
C ASN A 144 4.99 -5.10 -14.83
N GLY A 145 4.13 -5.34 -13.82
CA GLY A 145 2.81 -5.94 -13.98
C GLY A 145 2.78 -7.48 -14.02
N LEU A 146 3.92 -8.15 -13.99
CA LEU A 146 3.98 -9.61 -13.99
C LEU A 146 3.62 -10.21 -12.63
N TYR A 147 3.06 -11.42 -12.66
CA TYR A 147 2.75 -12.21 -11.47
C TYR A 147 3.90 -13.15 -11.11
N GLY A 148 4.12 -13.35 -9.82
CA GLY A 148 5.04 -14.36 -9.32
C GLY A 148 4.32 -15.69 -9.05
N TYR A 149 5.04 -16.79 -9.21
CA TYR A 149 4.58 -18.10 -8.75
C TYR A 149 4.76 -18.21 -7.24
N THR A 150 3.75 -18.75 -6.55
CA THR A 150 3.78 -19.06 -5.11
C THR A 150 3.16 -20.44 -4.88
N LYS A 151 3.66 -21.17 -3.88
CA LYS A 151 2.98 -22.36 -3.33
C LYS A 151 1.86 -21.96 -2.38
N GLU A 152 1.07 -22.93 -1.93
CA GLU A 152 -0.14 -22.75 -1.11
C GLU A 152 0.06 -21.91 0.18
N ASN A 153 1.26 -21.88 0.76
CA ASN A 153 1.58 -21.12 1.98
C ASN A 153 2.61 -19.99 1.77
N GLU A 154 2.96 -19.70 0.52
CA GLU A 154 3.94 -18.67 0.18
C GLU A 154 3.22 -17.36 -0.18
N ILE A 155 3.75 -16.25 0.32
CA ILE A 155 3.18 -14.92 0.11
C ILE A 155 4.26 -13.97 -0.38
N ILE A 156 4.00 -13.29 -1.49
CA ILE A 156 4.88 -12.25 -2.00
C ILE A 156 4.64 -10.97 -1.22
N ILE A 157 5.65 -10.50 -0.49
CA ILE A 157 5.59 -9.27 0.29
C ILE A 157 6.29 -8.10 -0.41
N ASP A 158 7.23 -8.36 -1.31
CA ASP A 158 7.97 -7.33 -2.02
C ASP A 158 8.63 -7.89 -3.29
N TRP A 159 9.27 -7.03 -4.08
CA TRP A 159 9.96 -7.37 -5.31
C TRP A 159 11.30 -6.64 -5.38
N THR A 160 12.34 -7.37 -5.75
CA THR A 160 13.69 -6.82 -5.93
C THR A 160 14.06 -6.84 -7.41
N LEU A 161 14.51 -5.71 -7.94
CA LEU A 161 15.06 -5.63 -9.29
C LEU A 161 16.34 -6.49 -9.39
N ILE A 162 16.35 -7.40 -10.36
CA ILE A 162 17.54 -8.16 -10.74
C ILE A 162 18.36 -7.23 -11.62
N LYS A 163 19.56 -6.87 -11.14
CA LYS A 163 20.54 -6.09 -11.91
C LYS A 163 21.43 -7.00 -12.73
#